data_AF-A0A3S4WFL2-F1
#
_entry.id   AF-A0A3S4WFL2-F1
#
_cell.length_a   1.000
_cell.length_b   1.000
_cell.length_c   1.000
_cell.angle_alpha   90.00
_cell.angle_beta   90.00
_cell.angle_gamma   90.00
#
_symmetry.space_group_name_H-M   'P 1'
#
loop_
_entity.id
_entity.type
_entity.pdbx_description
1 polymer ?
#
loop_
_entity_poly.entity_id
_entity_poly.type
_entity_poly.pdbx_seq_one_letter_code
_entity_poly.pdbx_strand_id
1 'polypeptide(L)'
;MREPVLLFDYSDADCAVELDRYPRDPENIPEWMAAGVAAFEKREARNARRRERYRERKEQKAQETEAQNDHADTAGSSVEE
;
A
#
# COMPACT_ATOMS: atom_id res chain seq x y z
N MET A 1 -32.31 -23.19 -8.40
CA MET A 1 -32.08 -22.14 -9.40
C MET A 1 -30.74 -21.52 -9.08
N ARG A 2 -29.76 -21.59 -9.98
CA ARG A 2 -28.44 -20.97 -9.79
C ARG A 2 -28.60 -19.50 -10.14
N GLU A 3 -28.39 -18.63 -9.16
CA GLU A 3 -28.50 -17.17 -9.32
C GLU A 3 -27.67 -16.71 -10.54
N PRO A 4 -28.18 -15.77 -11.36
CA PRO A 4 -27.38 -15.18 -12.41
C PRO A 4 -26.23 -14.42 -11.75
N VAL A 5 -25.00 -14.83 -12.05
CA VAL A 5 -23.79 -14.11 -11.65
C VAL A 5 -23.79 -12.81 -12.46
N LEU A 6 -24.39 -11.74 -11.91
CA LEU A 6 -24.16 -10.38 -12.40
C LEU A 6 -22.68 -10.06 -12.10
N LEU A 7 -21.81 -10.47 -13.02
CA LEU A 7 -20.36 -10.56 -12.90
C LEU A 7 -19.63 -9.19 -12.92
N PHE A 8 -20.36 -8.09 -12.79
CA PHE A 8 -19.77 -6.76 -12.65
C PHE A 8 -19.96 -6.27 -11.21
N ASP A 9 -19.29 -6.95 -10.28
CA ASP A 9 -19.05 -6.39 -8.96
C ASP A 9 -17.91 -5.37 -9.12
N TYR A 10 -18.26 -4.14 -9.52
CA TYR A 10 -17.29 -3.06 -9.66
C TYR A 10 -16.64 -2.85 -8.29
N SER A 11 -15.35 -3.12 -8.19
CA SER A 11 -14.64 -2.87 -6.95
C SER A 11 -14.44 -1.37 -6.75
N ASP A 12 -14.25 -0.94 -5.51
CA ASP A 12 -13.90 0.45 -5.17
C ASP A 12 -12.69 0.95 -6.00
N ALA A 13 -11.74 0.05 -6.30
CA ALA A 13 -10.58 0.39 -7.12
C ALA A 13 -10.95 0.64 -8.57
N ASP A 14 -11.88 -0.13 -9.12
CA ASP A 14 -12.33 0.04 -10.50
C ASP A 14 -13.02 1.39 -10.67
N CYS A 15 -13.74 1.86 -9.65
CA CYS A 15 -14.37 3.18 -9.67
C CYS A 15 -13.35 4.32 -9.73
N ALA A 16 -12.29 4.26 -8.91
CA ALA A 16 -11.24 5.27 -8.91
C ALA A 16 -10.40 5.24 -10.19
N VAL A 17 -10.05 4.05 -10.69
CA VAL A 17 -9.28 3.87 -11.93
C VAL A 17 -10.07 4.32 -13.15
N GLU A 18 -11.38 4.06 -13.19
CA GLU A 18 -12.24 4.48 -14.30
C GLU A 18 -12.32 6.02 -14.39
N LEU A 19 -12.42 6.72 -13.26
CA LEU A 19 -12.42 8.20 -13.26
C LEU A 19 -11.06 8.80 -13.60
N ASP A 20 -9.96 8.15 -13.24
CA ASP A 20 -8.61 8.59 -13.62
C ASP A 20 -8.39 8.43 -15.13
N ARG A 21 -8.87 7.31 -15.70
CA ARG A 21 -8.77 7.02 -17.14
C ARG A 21 -9.73 7.89 -17.97
N TYR A 22 -10.94 8.09 -17.46
CA TYR A 22 -12.04 8.79 -18.12
C TYR A 22 -12.66 9.79 -17.14
N PRO A 23 -12.07 11.00 -17.01
CA PRO A 23 -12.59 12.02 -16.12
C PRO A 23 -14.02 12.39 -16.54
N ARG A 24 -14.96 12.24 -15.60
CA ARG A 24 -16.37 12.62 -15.77
C ARG A 24 -16.65 13.87 -14.95
N ASP A 25 -17.59 14.69 -15.40
CA ASP A 25 -18.08 15.80 -14.59
C ASP A 25 -18.69 15.28 -13.29
N PRO A 26 -18.50 15.97 -12.14
CA PRO A 26 -19.02 15.55 -10.85
C PRO A 26 -20.54 15.30 -10.85
N GLU A 27 -21.29 16.06 -11.65
CA GLU A 27 -22.75 15.94 -11.80
C GLU A 27 -23.17 14.70 -12.61
N ASN A 28 -22.24 14.11 -13.37
CA ASN A 28 -22.45 12.93 -14.21
C ASN A 28 -21.92 11.63 -13.57
N ILE A 29 -21.43 11.70 -12.33
CA ILE A 29 -20.95 10.53 -11.58
C ILE A 29 -22.12 9.92 -10.80
N PRO A 30 -22.49 8.65 -11.05
CA PRO A 30 -23.49 7.97 -10.24
C PRO A 30 -23.05 7.86 -8.77
N GLU A 31 -24.02 7.92 -7.84
CA GLU A 31 -23.75 7.87 -6.40
C GLU A 31 -22.93 6.64 -5.98
N TRP A 32 -23.20 5.47 -6.56
CA TRP A 32 -22.45 4.24 -6.27
C TRP A 32 -20.97 4.33 -6.68
N MET A 33 -20.65 5.07 -7.74
CA MET A 33 -19.27 5.28 -8.21
C MET A 33 -18.56 6.30 -7.33
N ALA A 34 -19.24 7.39 -6.96
CA ALA A 34 -18.71 8.38 -6.02
C ALA A 34 -18.40 7.74 -4.65
N ALA A 35 -19.30 6.87 -4.15
CA ALA A 35 -19.09 6.10 -2.94
C ALA A 35 -17.88 5.14 -3.05
N GLY A 36 -17.74 4.45 -4.20
CA GLY A 36 -16.60 3.56 -4.48
C GLY A 36 -15.27 4.31 -4.49
N VAL A 37 -15.21 5.50 -5.09
CA VAL A 37 -14.01 6.36 -5.11
C VAL A 37 -13.63 6.79 -3.69
N ALA A 38 -14.59 7.31 -2.91
CA ALA A 38 -14.34 7.70 -1.53
C ALA A 38 -13.88 6.52 -0.65
N ALA A 39 -14.45 5.33 -0.87
CA ALA A 39 -14.01 4.10 -0.21
C ALA A 39 -12.58 3.70 -0.60
N PHE A 40 -12.23 3.84 -1.89
CA PHE A 40 -10.88 3.58 -2.38
C PHE A 40 -9.85 4.52 -1.76
N GLU A 41 -10.10 5.83 -1.75
CA GLU A 41 -9.20 6.82 -1.14
C GLU A 41 -8.94 6.53 0.34
N LYS A 42 -9.99 6.22 1.10
CA LYS A 42 -9.86 5.84 2.52
C LYS A 42 -9.00 4.58 2.68
N ARG A 43 -9.17 3.59 1.79
CA ARG A 43 -8.37 2.36 1.79
C ARG A 43 -6.93 2.64 1.42
N GLU A 44 -6.69 3.51 0.46
CA GLU A 44 -5.38 3.88 -0.05
C GLU A 44 -4.59 4.67 1.01
N ALA A 45 -5.21 5.66 1.66
CA ALA A 45 -4.63 6.40 2.79
C ALA A 45 -4.25 5.47 3.96
N ARG A 46 -5.09 4.47 4.27
CA ARG A 46 -4.76 3.44 5.28
C ARG A 46 -3.55 2.61 4.86
N ASN A 47 -3.47 2.23 3.59
CA ASN A 47 -2.34 1.47 3.06
C ASN A 47 -1.06 2.30 3.01
N ALA A 48 -1.13 3.60 2.70
CA ALA A 48 0.01 4.52 2.74
C ALA A 48 0.64 4.57 4.15
N ARG A 49 -0.17 4.74 5.19
CA ARG A 49 0.30 4.70 6.60
C ARG A 49 0.95 3.37 6.98
N ARG A 50 0.50 2.25 6.41
CA ARG A 50 1.14 0.94 6.61
C ARG A 50 2.49 0.85 5.90
N ARG A 51 2.59 1.41 4.69
CA ARG A 51 3.84 1.43 3.91
C ARG A 51 4.91 2.28 4.60
N GLU A 52 4.55 3.42 5.19
CA GLU A 52 5.48 4.24 5.98
C GLU A 52 6.05 3.45 7.16
N ARG A 53 5.19 2.85 7.98
CA ARG A 53 5.64 2.00 9.11
C ARG A 53 6.51 0.82 8.66
N TYR A 54 6.24 0.27 7.48
CA TYR A 54 7.05 -0.79 6.91
C TYR A 54 8.44 -0.28 6.50
N ARG A 55 8.54 0.92 5.93
CA ARG A 55 9.82 1.57 5.58
C ARG A 55 10.65 1.84 6.84
N GLU A 56 10.06 2.43 7.87
CA GLU A 56 10.73 2.67 9.16
C GLU A 56 11.30 1.38 9.77
N ARG A 57 10.49 0.31 9.80
CA ARG A 57 10.94 -1.00 10.31
C ARG A 57 12.05 -1.60 9.47
N LYS A 58 12.00 -1.42 8.15
CA LYS A 58 13.03 -1.91 7.24
C LYS A 58 14.35 -1.17 7.47
N GLU A 59 14.30 0.14 7.69
CA GLU A 59 15.47 0.96 7.99
C GLU A 59 16.07 0.62 9.36
N GLN A 60 15.25 0.46 10.40
CA GLN A 60 15.73 0.02 11.73
C GLN A 60 16.40 -1.35 11.66
N LYS A 61 15.80 -2.30 10.94
CA LYS A 61 16.39 -3.62 10.76
C LYS A 61 17.69 -3.57 9.96
N ALA A 62 17.77 -2.74 8.92
CA ALA A 62 18.99 -2.55 8.17
C ALA A 62 20.12 -1.98 9.04
N GLN A 63 19.82 -0.94 9.83
CA GLN A 63 20.77 -0.36 10.79
C GLN A 63 21.22 -1.35 11.86
N GLU A 64 20.31 -2.16 12.39
CA GLU A 64 20.65 -3.21 13.36
C GLU A 64 21.56 -4.27 12.73
N THR A 65 21.26 -4.72 11.50
CA THR A 65 22.12 -5.68 10.80
C THR A 65 23.49 -5.08 10.47
N GLU A 66 23.55 -3.80 10.10
CA GLU A 66 24.81 -3.10 9.82
C GLU A 66 25.65 -2.98 11.11
N ALA A 67 25.04 -2.54 12.21
CA ALA A 67 25.70 -2.49 13.52
C ALA A 67 26.17 -3.87 14.02
N GLN A 68 25.41 -4.94 13.76
CA GLN A 68 25.81 -6.31 14.08
C GLN A 68 27.01 -6.76 13.25
N ASN A 69 27.07 -6.40 11.97
CA ASN A 69 28.21 -6.70 11.11
C ASN A 69 29.45 -5.90 11.53
N ASP A 70 29.31 -4.59 11.78
CA ASP A 70 30.42 -3.73 12.25
C ASP A 70 31.01 -4.22 13.58
N HIS A 71 30.14 -4.67 14.50
CA HIS A 71 30.57 -5.26 15.77
C HIS A 71 31.28 -6.61 15.56
N ALA A 72 30.85 -7.43 14.59
CA ALA A 72 31.51 -8.69 14.27
C ALA A 72 32.91 -8.46 13.65
N ASP A 73 33.05 -7.47 12.77
CA ASP A 73 34.33 -7.10 12.16
C ASP A 73 35.34 -6.55 13.19
N THR A 74 34.88 -5.71 14.12
CA THR A 74 35.72 -5.18 15.20
C THR A 74 36.20 -6.28 16.15
N ALA A 75 35.31 -7.23 16.50
CA ALA A 75 35.66 -8.35 17.36
C ALA A 75 36.62 -9.36 16.69
N GLY A 76 36.50 -9.56 15.38
CA GLY A 76 37.40 -10.41 14.59
C GLY A 76 38.81 -9.80 14.46
N SER A 77 38.92 -8.48 14.31
CA SER A 77 40.21 -7.80 14.16
C SER A 77 41.05 -7.77 15.45
N SER A 78 40.45 -7.98 16.62
CA SER A 78 41.18 -7.98 17.90
C SER A 78 41.84 -9.32 18.25
N VAL A 79 41.64 -10.38 17.44
CA VAL A 79 42.16 -11.73 17.70
C VAL A 79 43.49 -12.01 16.98
N GLU A 80 43.95 -11.12 16.10
CA GLU A 80 45.16 -11.34 15.26
C GLU A 80 46.41 -10.53 15.67
N GLU A 81 46.47 -9.93 16.88
CA GLU A 81 47.67 -9.21 17.37
C GLU A 81 48.34 -9.87 18.59
#